data_AF-A0A4S2VE56-F1
#
_entry.id   AF-A0A4S2VE56-F1
#
_cell.length_a   1.000
_cell.length_b   1.000
_cell.length_c   1.000
_cell.angle_alpha   90.00
_cell.angle_beta   90.00
_cell.angle_gamma   90.00
#
_symmetry.space_group_name_H-M   'P 1'
#
loop_
_entity.id
_entity.type
_entity.pdbx_description
1 polymer ?
#
loop_
_entity_poly.entity_id
_entity_poly.type
_entity_poly.pdbx_seq_one_letter_code
_entity_poly.pdbx_strand_id
1 'polypeptide(L)'
;MTGFFVHRLGIVLGAAAALWMVSAVAARVRARAVRRRTVLLLGVRPGPRGPVSGSVLRGVAAAWAAPAGALLAGWVLVGGVAGVVVGCLAAVVVRRLRAGSRPPVGVDPREAERQLPFAADLLAACLAAGAGPVEAAEVVGESLGGPVGERLASAGAELRLGGEPGDGWGRLAQIPGARALAECLERAARTGAPAAEPMSRLASGLREDRARRAGARAQRAAVLVTAPVGLCFLPAFLSIGVAPVVIGMASGLLSNP
;
A
#
# COMPACT_ATOMS: atom_id res chain seq x y z
N MET A 1 -54.13 -10.93 -4.54
CA MET A 1 -53.75 -9.53 -4.87
C MET A 1 -52.30 -9.15 -4.45
N THR A 2 -51.44 -10.11 -4.08
CA THR A 2 -50.07 -9.84 -3.58
C THR A 2 -48.97 -9.93 -4.66
N GLY A 3 -49.22 -10.59 -5.79
CA GLY A 3 -48.21 -10.79 -6.85
C GLY A 3 -47.84 -9.52 -7.64
N PHE A 4 -48.78 -8.59 -7.83
CA PHE A 4 -48.53 -7.35 -8.59
C PHE A 4 -47.66 -6.33 -7.83
N PHE A 5 -47.74 -6.31 -6.49
CA PHE A 5 -46.92 -5.41 -5.67
C PHE A 5 -45.45 -5.83 -5.66
N VAL A 6 -45.16 -7.13 -5.57
CA VAL A 6 -43.80 -7.66 -5.57
C VAL A 6 -43.12 -7.40 -6.93
N HIS A 7 -43.85 -7.52 -8.03
CA HIS A 7 -43.31 -7.27 -9.37
C HIS A 7 -43.02 -5.77 -9.61
N ARG A 8 -43.91 -4.86 -9.19
CA ARG A 8 -43.68 -3.41 -9.30
C ARG A 8 -42.54 -2.93 -8.40
N LEU A 9 -42.40 -3.47 -7.19
CA LEU A 9 -41.30 -3.12 -6.29
C LEU A 9 -39.94 -3.56 -6.86
N GLY A 10 -39.91 -4.75 -7.48
CA GLY A 10 -38.72 -5.28 -8.16
C GLY A 10 -38.27 -4.43 -9.35
N ILE A 11 -39.22 -3.92 -10.15
CA ILE A 11 -38.92 -3.05 -11.31
C ILE A 11 -38.38 -1.68 -10.85
N VAL A 12 -38.96 -1.10 -9.80
CA VAL A 12 -38.50 0.20 -9.26
C VAL A 12 -37.11 0.10 -8.63
N LEU A 13 -36.81 -0.99 -7.92
CA LEU A 13 -35.48 -1.24 -7.35
C LEU A 13 -34.43 -1.55 -8.43
N GLY A 14 -34.81 -2.29 -9.48
CA GLY A 14 -33.95 -2.54 -10.65
C GLY A 14 -33.61 -1.26 -11.40
N ALA A 15 -34.60 -0.38 -11.61
CA ALA A 15 -34.40 0.91 -12.27
C ALA A 15 -33.51 1.85 -11.45
N ALA A 16 -33.67 1.88 -10.12
CA ALA A 16 -32.82 2.66 -9.22
C ALA A 16 -31.36 2.18 -9.20
N ALA A 17 -31.14 0.86 -9.21
CA ALA A 17 -29.80 0.26 -9.28
C ALA A 17 -29.11 0.56 -10.62
N ALA A 18 -29.84 0.46 -11.73
CA ALA A 18 -29.34 0.81 -13.06
C ALA A 18 -28.97 2.31 -13.14
N LEU A 19 -29.83 3.19 -12.61
CA LEU A 19 -29.58 4.64 -12.58
C LEU A 19 -28.36 5.00 -11.71
N TRP A 20 -28.18 4.31 -10.58
CA TRP A 20 -27.00 4.48 -9.73
C TRP A 20 -25.71 3.99 -10.41
N MET A 21 -25.77 2.87 -11.12
CA MET A 21 -24.63 2.33 -11.87
C MET A 21 -24.25 3.25 -13.05
N VAL A 22 -25.24 3.78 -13.79
CA VAL A 22 -25.02 4.72 -14.89
C VAL A 22 -24.43 6.04 -14.39
N SER A 23 -24.93 6.59 -13.28
CA SER A 23 -24.39 7.83 -12.68
C SER A 23 -22.97 7.65 -12.14
N ALA A 24 -22.64 6.49 -11.57
CA ALA A 24 -21.29 6.16 -11.11
C ALA A 24 -20.30 5.99 -12.28
N VAL A 25 -20.74 5.40 -13.40
CA VAL A 25 -19.94 5.28 -14.63
C VAL A 25 -19.77 6.65 -15.29
N ALA A 26 -20.83 7.45 -15.38
CA ALA A 26 -20.79 8.81 -15.92
C ALA A 26 -19.85 9.73 -15.11
N ALA A 27 -19.86 9.65 -13.77
CA ALA A 27 -18.93 10.40 -12.92
C ALA A 27 -17.47 9.99 -13.16
N ARG A 28 -17.21 8.70 -13.40
CA ARG A 28 -15.87 8.18 -13.73
C ARG A 28 -15.40 8.61 -15.13
N VAL A 29 -16.30 8.66 -16.11
CA VAL A 29 -15.98 9.12 -17.47
C VAL A 29 -15.75 10.63 -17.48
N ARG A 30 -16.58 11.43 -16.79
CA ARG A 30 -16.38 12.88 -16.65
C ARG A 30 -15.05 13.21 -15.95
N ALA A 31 -14.70 12.50 -14.89
CA ALA A 31 -13.41 12.67 -14.20
C ALA A 31 -12.21 12.32 -15.11
N ARG A 32 -12.33 11.29 -15.96
CA ARG A 32 -11.30 10.93 -16.95
C ARG A 32 -11.20 11.95 -18.09
N ALA A 33 -12.32 12.49 -18.56
CA ALA A 33 -12.37 13.49 -19.62
C ALA A 33 -11.79 14.84 -19.18
N VAL A 34 -12.12 15.29 -17.96
CA VAL A 34 -11.54 16.50 -17.34
C VAL A 34 -10.04 16.33 -17.18
N ARG A 35 -9.57 15.18 -16.70
CA ARG A 35 -8.13 14.89 -16.54
C ARG A 35 -7.36 14.86 -17.87
N ARG A 36 -7.99 14.43 -18.97
CA ARG A 36 -7.38 14.50 -20.31
C ARG A 36 -7.29 15.94 -20.82
N ARG A 37 -8.32 16.75 -20.60
CA ARG A 37 -8.31 18.18 -20.97
C ARG A 37 -7.31 19.00 -20.15
N THR A 38 -7.16 18.72 -18.86
CA THR A 38 -6.16 19.42 -18.03
C THR A 38 -4.73 19.08 -18.43
N VAL A 39 -4.45 17.84 -18.87
CA VAL A 39 -3.11 17.44 -19.36
C VAL A 39 -2.77 18.11 -20.70
N LEU A 40 -3.76 18.38 -21.55
CA LEU A 40 -3.56 19.12 -22.80
C LEU A 40 -3.38 20.63 -22.57
N LEU A 41 -4.00 21.20 -21.52
CA LEU A 41 -3.91 22.63 -21.21
C LEU A 41 -2.64 23.02 -20.42
N LEU A 42 -2.06 22.08 -19.65
CA LEU A 42 -0.91 22.37 -18.77
C LEU A 42 0.46 22.23 -19.42
N GLY A 43 0.56 21.85 -20.70
CA GLY A 43 1.82 21.90 -21.46
C GLY A 43 3.02 21.17 -20.83
N VAL A 44 2.79 20.26 -19.87
CA VAL A 44 3.86 19.55 -19.17
C VAL A 44 4.48 18.54 -20.14
N ARG A 45 5.70 18.80 -20.58
CA ARG A 45 6.51 17.84 -21.35
C ARG A 45 6.70 16.58 -20.51
N PRO A 46 6.20 15.41 -20.94
CA PRO A 46 6.42 14.18 -20.20
C PRO A 46 7.88 13.73 -20.37
N GLY A 47 8.61 13.62 -19.26
CA GLY A 47 9.93 13.00 -19.22
C GLY A 47 9.92 11.51 -19.59
N PRO A 48 11.09 10.91 -19.87
CA PRO A 48 11.20 9.59 -20.49
C PRO A 48 10.57 8.51 -19.60
N ARG A 49 9.64 7.74 -20.18
CA ARG A 49 8.90 6.68 -19.48
C ARG A 49 9.70 5.37 -19.52
N GLY A 50 10.18 4.91 -18.37
CA GLY A 50 10.64 3.53 -18.18
C GLY A 50 9.48 2.51 -18.29
N PRO A 51 9.75 1.20 -18.44
CA PRO A 51 8.76 0.21 -18.83
C PRO A 51 7.75 -0.11 -17.71
N VAL A 52 6.57 0.51 -17.77
CA VAL A 52 5.45 0.34 -16.83
C VAL A 52 4.44 -0.69 -17.34
N SER A 53 4.86 -1.93 -17.59
CA SER A 53 3.95 -2.95 -18.15
C SER A 53 3.42 -3.96 -17.12
N GLY A 54 4.17 -4.24 -16.04
CA GLY A 54 3.82 -5.32 -15.09
C GLY A 54 3.05 -4.92 -13.82
N SER A 55 3.10 -3.66 -13.38
CA SER A 55 2.56 -3.22 -12.08
C SER A 55 1.09 -2.78 -12.12
N VAL A 56 0.62 -2.32 -13.29
CA VAL A 56 -0.75 -1.85 -13.49
C VAL A 56 -1.73 -3.03 -13.41
N LEU A 57 -1.44 -4.16 -14.05
CA LEU A 57 -2.26 -5.37 -13.95
C LEU A 57 -2.36 -5.90 -12.51
N ARG A 58 -1.25 -5.89 -11.76
CA ARG A 58 -1.21 -6.36 -10.36
C ARG A 58 -1.96 -5.43 -9.42
N GLY A 59 -1.89 -4.12 -9.63
CA GLY A 59 -2.65 -3.12 -8.88
C GLY A 59 -4.15 -3.16 -9.19
N VAL A 60 -4.52 -3.42 -10.44
CA VAL A 60 -5.90 -3.64 -10.87
C VAL A 60 -6.44 -4.94 -10.26
N ALA A 61 -5.73 -6.07 -10.38
CA ALA A 61 -6.14 -7.35 -9.80
C ALA A 61 -6.33 -7.29 -8.27
N ALA A 62 -5.40 -6.67 -7.53
CA ALA A 62 -5.52 -6.49 -6.08
C ALA A 62 -6.62 -5.50 -5.67
N ALA A 63 -6.98 -4.55 -6.54
CA ALA A 63 -8.10 -3.64 -6.34
C ALA A 63 -9.45 -4.32 -6.60
N TRP A 64 -9.50 -5.37 -7.42
CA TRP A 64 -10.72 -6.13 -7.74
C TRP A 64 -10.93 -7.37 -6.86
N ALA A 65 -9.89 -7.93 -6.24
CA ALA A 65 -10.01 -9.12 -5.38
C ALA A 65 -10.90 -8.90 -4.14
N ALA A 66 -10.76 -7.76 -3.47
CA ALA A 66 -11.56 -7.42 -2.29
C ALA A 66 -13.05 -7.17 -2.60
N PRO A 67 -13.43 -6.35 -3.61
CA PRO A 67 -14.85 -6.17 -3.96
C PRO A 67 -15.47 -7.43 -4.60
N ALA A 68 -14.72 -8.22 -5.37
CA ALA A 68 -15.22 -9.47 -5.93
C ALA A 68 -15.48 -10.52 -4.84
N GLY A 69 -14.59 -10.64 -3.85
CA GLY A 69 -14.78 -11.53 -2.71
C GLY A 69 -15.95 -11.12 -1.82
N ALA A 70 -16.15 -9.82 -1.59
CA ALA A 70 -17.29 -9.32 -0.82
C ALA A 70 -18.63 -9.50 -1.55
N LEU A 71 -18.65 -9.35 -2.88
CA LEU A 71 -19.83 -9.60 -3.70
C LEU A 71 -20.18 -11.10 -3.74
N LEU A 72 -19.19 -11.98 -3.88
CA LEU A 72 -19.40 -13.44 -3.84
C LEU A 72 -19.86 -13.92 -2.46
N ALA A 73 -19.24 -13.43 -1.37
CA ALA A 73 -19.64 -13.80 -0.02
C ALA A 73 -21.05 -13.29 0.34
N GLY A 74 -21.40 -12.06 -0.06
CA GLY A 74 -22.74 -11.50 0.12
C GLY A 74 -23.82 -12.20 -0.73
N TRP A 75 -23.45 -12.69 -1.91
CA TRP A 75 -24.34 -13.47 -2.79
C TRP A 75 -24.61 -14.87 -2.22
N VAL A 76 -23.60 -15.51 -1.64
CA VAL A 76 -23.69 -16.88 -1.11
C VAL A 76 -24.34 -16.95 0.27
N LEU A 77 -24.12 -15.97 1.16
CA LEU A 77 -24.66 -16.04 2.53
C LEU A 77 -26.11 -15.54 2.70
N VAL A 78 -26.55 -14.56 1.90
CA VAL A 78 -27.81 -13.85 2.18
C VAL A 78 -28.88 -14.12 1.12
N GLY A 79 -28.49 -14.31 -0.15
CA GLY A 79 -29.44 -14.45 -1.25
C GLY A 79 -30.27 -13.18 -1.50
N GLY A 80 -30.44 -12.84 -2.79
CA GLY A 80 -31.31 -11.72 -3.20
C GLY A 80 -30.73 -10.31 -3.00
N VAL A 81 -31.62 -9.31 -3.07
CA VAL A 81 -31.28 -7.89 -3.25
C VAL A 81 -30.48 -7.29 -2.07
N ALA A 82 -30.62 -7.85 -0.87
CA ALA A 82 -29.90 -7.41 0.33
C ALA A 82 -28.38 -7.66 0.25
N GLY A 83 -27.96 -8.76 -0.39
CA GLY A 83 -26.54 -9.08 -0.56
C GLY A 83 -25.79 -8.10 -1.47
N VAL A 84 -26.47 -7.58 -2.51
CA VAL A 84 -25.91 -6.58 -3.43
C VAL A 84 -25.68 -5.25 -2.72
N VAL A 85 -26.63 -4.81 -1.88
CA VAL A 85 -26.54 -3.55 -1.15
C VAL A 85 -25.40 -3.57 -0.12
N VAL A 86 -25.28 -4.67 0.64
CA VAL A 86 -24.19 -4.85 1.63
C VAL A 86 -22.83 -4.92 0.93
N GLY A 87 -22.73 -5.65 -0.20
CA GLY A 87 -21.49 -5.72 -0.99
C GLY A 87 -21.07 -4.36 -1.55
N CYS A 88 -22.02 -3.56 -2.06
CA CYS A 88 -21.74 -2.20 -2.53
C CYS A 88 -21.31 -1.26 -1.41
N LEU A 89 -21.96 -1.32 -0.24
CA LEU A 89 -21.58 -0.53 0.94
C LEU A 89 -20.17 -0.87 1.42
N ALA A 90 -19.86 -2.15 1.56
CA ALA A 90 -18.52 -2.62 1.94
C ALA A 90 -17.44 -2.13 0.95
N ALA A 91 -17.71 -2.23 -0.36
CA ALA A 91 -16.80 -1.75 -1.39
C ALA A 91 -16.57 -0.22 -1.32
N VAL A 92 -17.62 0.56 -1.03
CA VAL A 92 -17.51 2.03 -0.88
C VAL A 92 -16.71 2.40 0.37
N VAL A 93 -16.94 1.73 1.50
CA VAL A 93 -16.21 1.95 2.75
C VAL A 93 -14.72 1.64 2.58
N VAL A 94 -14.38 0.47 2.04
CA VAL A 94 -12.98 0.10 1.76
C VAL A 94 -12.32 1.11 0.82
N ARG A 95 -13.05 1.59 -0.20
CA ARG A 95 -12.53 2.60 -1.13
C ARG A 95 -12.35 3.97 -0.49
N ARG A 96 -13.23 4.37 0.42
CA ARG A 96 -13.14 5.64 1.19
C ARG A 96 -11.94 5.62 2.14
N LEU A 97 -11.75 4.53 2.86
CA LEU A 97 -10.60 4.34 3.75
C LEU A 97 -9.27 4.36 2.98
N ARG A 98 -9.22 3.74 1.79
CA ARG A 98 -8.03 3.79 0.92
C ARG A 98 -7.82 5.14 0.23
N ALA A 99 -8.87 5.93 0.02
CA ALA A 99 -8.77 7.24 -0.62
C ALA A 99 -8.22 8.32 0.34
N GLY A 100 -8.40 8.16 1.65
CA GLY A 100 -7.85 9.06 2.67
C GLY A 100 -6.32 8.98 2.79
N SER A 101 -5.70 7.90 2.31
CA SER A 101 -4.25 7.68 2.41
C SER A 101 -3.48 8.01 1.13
N ARG A 102 -4.04 8.84 0.23
CA ARG A 102 -3.34 9.23 -0.99
C ARG A 102 -2.14 10.12 -0.63
N PRO A 103 -0.90 9.68 -0.88
CA PRO A 103 0.26 10.54 -0.73
C PRO A 103 0.19 11.70 -1.73
N PRO A 104 0.89 12.82 -1.47
CA PRO A 104 1.00 13.92 -2.41
C PRO A 104 1.50 13.43 -3.79
N VAL A 105 0.93 14.02 -4.84
CA VAL A 105 1.09 13.63 -6.24
C VAL A 105 2.56 13.63 -6.66
N GLY A 106 3.08 12.49 -7.10
CA GLY A 106 4.38 12.38 -7.80
C GLY A 106 5.38 11.39 -7.21
N VAL A 107 5.30 11.07 -5.92
CA VAL A 107 6.21 10.14 -5.26
C VAL A 107 5.54 8.78 -5.07
N ASP A 108 6.10 7.71 -5.65
CA ASP A 108 5.71 6.35 -5.25
C ASP A 108 6.32 6.07 -3.86
N PRO A 109 5.52 6.05 -2.78
CA PRO A 109 6.04 5.86 -1.42
C PRO A 109 6.80 4.54 -1.28
N ARG A 110 6.45 3.52 -2.07
CA ARG A 110 7.15 2.23 -2.03
C ARG A 110 8.54 2.30 -2.63
N GLU A 111 8.70 3.11 -3.66
CA GLU A 111 10.02 3.32 -4.27
C GLU A 111 10.91 4.13 -3.34
N ALA A 112 10.37 5.20 -2.73
CA ALA A 112 11.08 5.96 -1.71
C ALA A 112 11.52 5.08 -0.52
N GLU A 113 10.63 4.25 0.02
CA GLU A 113 10.97 3.27 1.07
C GLU A 113 12.07 2.29 0.65
N ARG A 114 12.13 1.93 -0.64
CA ARG A 114 13.15 1.01 -1.15
C ARG A 114 14.52 1.67 -1.32
N GLN A 115 14.52 2.95 -1.69
CA GLN A 115 15.71 3.75 -1.96
C GLN A 115 16.37 4.31 -0.70
N LEU A 116 15.59 4.59 0.35
CA LEU A 116 16.09 5.21 1.58
C LEU A 116 17.31 4.52 2.22
N PRO A 117 17.36 3.18 2.38
CA PRO A 117 18.54 2.52 2.91
C PRO A 117 19.78 2.76 2.03
N PHE A 118 19.63 2.65 0.71
CA PHE A 118 20.72 2.88 -0.24
C PHE A 118 21.19 4.33 -0.23
N ALA A 119 20.28 5.29 -0.16
CA ALA A 119 20.62 6.70 -0.03
C ALA A 119 21.46 6.96 1.23
N ALA A 120 21.04 6.39 2.38
CA ALA A 120 21.76 6.52 3.64
C ALA A 120 23.16 5.88 3.57
N ASP A 121 23.30 4.72 2.93
CA ASP A 121 24.60 4.05 2.75
C ASP A 121 25.55 4.85 1.88
N LEU A 122 25.07 5.37 0.74
CA LEU A 122 25.87 6.19 -0.15
C LEU A 122 26.28 7.51 0.52
N LEU A 123 25.37 8.15 1.24
CA LEU A 123 25.68 9.34 2.05
C LEU A 123 26.71 9.03 3.13
N ALA A 124 26.57 7.92 3.85
CA ALA A 124 27.54 7.51 4.85
C ALA A 124 28.93 7.29 4.23
N ALA A 125 29.01 6.66 3.05
CA ALA A 125 30.25 6.45 2.32
C ALA A 125 30.88 7.77 1.85
N CYS A 126 30.11 8.69 1.27
CA CYS A 126 30.59 10.01 0.85
C CYS A 126 31.09 10.83 2.03
N LEU A 127 30.34 10.86 3.13
CA LEU A 127 30.72 11.57 4.37
C LEU A 127 31.97 10.94 5.00
N ALA A 128 32.11 9.61 4.99
CA ALA A 128 33.30 8.93 5.47
C ALA A 128 34.54 9.21 4.60
N ALA A 129 34.34 9.45 3.30
CA ALA A 129 35.37 9.88 2.37
C ALA A 129 35.74 11.37 2.53
N GLY A 130 35.07 12.11 3.42
CA GLY A 130 35.35 13.51 3.72
C GLY A 130 34.53 14.52 2.93
N ALA A 131 33.56 14.09 2.11
CA ALA A 131 32.68 15.02 1.40
C ALA A 131 31.79 15.82 2.38
N GLY A 132 31.51 17.08 2.06
CA GLY A 132 30.57 17.89 2.83
C GLY A 132 29.13 17.37 2.70
N PRO A 133 28.22 17.66 3.66
CA PRO A 133 26.85 17.14 3.64
C PRO A 133 26.01 17.63 2.44
N VAL A 134 26.25 18.87 1.97
CA VAL A 134 25.58 19.43 0.78
C VAL A 134 26.09 18.74 -0.50
N GLU A 135 27.41 18.60 -0.62
CA GLU A 135 28.07 17.93 -1.75
C GLU A 135 27.69 16.44 -1.84
N ALA A 136 27.74 15.73 -0.71
CA ALA A 136 27.34 14.34 -0.61
C ALA A 136 25.87 14.16 -1.02
N ALA A 137 24.97 15.05 -0.58
CA ALA A 137 23.57 14.99 -0.97
C ALA A 137 23.37 15.19 -2.47
N GLU A 138 24.09 16.11 -3.09
CA GLU A 138 24.01 16.34 -4.53
C GLU A 138 24.52 15.13 -5.32
N VAL A 139 25.73 14.65 -5.04
CA VAL A 139 26.36 13.52 -5.74
C VAL A 139 25.53 12.24 -5.59
N VAL A 140 25.04 11.95 -4.38
CA VAL A 140 24.18 10.79 -4.14
C VAL A 140 22.82 10.97 -4.81
N GLY A 141 22.29 12.19 -4.81
CA GLY A 141 21.03 12.53 -5.47
C GLY A 141 21.07 12.27 -6.98
N GLU A 142 22.10 12.76 -7.65
CA GLU A 142 22.34 12.56 -9.08
C GLU A 142 22.56 11.08 -9.43
N SER A 143 23.26 10.34 -8.56
CA SER A 143 23.56 8.92 -8.78
C SER A 143 22.35 8.01 -8.57
N LEU A 144 21.49 8.31 -7.60
CA LEU A 144 20.39 7.44 -7.20
C LEU A 144 19.14 7.63 -8.09
N GLY A 145 18.85 8.88 -8.46
CA GLY A 145 17.60 9.23 -9.13
C GLY A 145 16.33 8.87 -8.33
N GLY A 146 15.19 8.91 -8.99
CA GLY A 146 13.89 8.62 -8.37
C GLY A 146 13.51 9.61 -7.25
N PRO A 147 12.49 9.30 -6.44
CA PRO A 147 11.91 10.28 -5.54
C PRO A 147 12.86 10.77 -4.43
N VAL A 148 13.75 9.90 -3.94
CA VAL A 148 14.73 10.27 -2.91
C VAL A 148 15.92 10.98 -3.53
N GLY A 149 16.42 10.48 -4.67
CA GLY A 149 17.56 11.08 -5.37
C GLY A 149 17.25 12.47 -5.92
N GLU A 150 16.08 12.66 -6.55
CA GLU A 150 15.64 13.97 -7.05
C GLU A 150 15.56 15.02 -5.94
N ARG A 151 15.09 14.63 -4.75
CA ARG A 151 14.98 15.52 -3.59
C ARG A 151 16.34 15.83 -2.96
N LEU A 152 17.25 14.86 -2.92
CA LEU A 152 18.63 15.06 -2.47
C LEU A 152 19.40 15.98 -3.42
N ALA A 153 19.30 15.75 -4.74
CA ALA A 153 19.94 16.58 -5.75
C ALA A 153 19.39 18.02 -5.72
N SER A 154 18.07 18.18 -5.61
CA SER A 154 17.44 19.51 -5.51
C SER A 154 17.88 20.23 -4.24
N ALA A 155 17.86 19.56 -3.08
CA ALA A 155 18.30 20.15 -1.82
C ALA A 155 19.79 20.54 -1.86
N GLY A 156 20.66 19.67 -2.39
CA GLY A 156 22.09 19.97 -2.56
C GLY A 156 22.32 21.20 -3.44
N ALA A 157 21.67 21.24 -4.61
CA ALA A 157 21.77 22.35 -5.54
C ALA A 157 21.25 23.68 -4.96
N GLU A 158 20.09 23.67 -4.30
CA GLU A 158 19.51 24.86 -3.68
C GLU A 158 20.42 25.43 -2.58
N LEU A 159 20.99 24.57 -1.75
CA LEU A 159 21.88 25.00 -0.67
C LEU A 159 23.22 25.51 -1.19
N ARG A 160 23.74 24.92 -2.27
CA ARG A 160 24.94 25.43 -2.95
C ARG A 160 24.72 26.83 -3.56
N LEU A 161 23.49 27.14 -3.96
CA LEU A 161 23.09 28.46 -4.44
C LEU A 161 22.80 29.46 -3.30
N GLY A 162 23.01 29.09 -2.04
CA GLY A 162 22.75 29.94 -0.87
C GLY A 162 21.29 29.93 -0.41
N GLY A 163 20.51 28.91 -0.79
CA GLY A 163 19.16 28.70 -0.30
C GLY A 163 19.11 28.42 1.21
N GLU A 164 17.94 28.66 1.82
CA GLU A 164 17.74 28.47 3.25
C GLU A 164 17.84 26.96 3.62
N PRO A 165 18.74 26.57 4.56
CA PRO A 165 18.90 25.18 5.02
C PRO A 165 17.61 24.48 5.40
N GLY A 166 16.73 25.18 6.13
CA GLY A 166 15.47 24.62 6.61
C GLY A 166 14.52 24.21 5.47
N ASP A 167 14.51 24.97 4.37
CA ASP A 167 13.61 24.70 3.24
C ASP A 167 14.13 23.56 2.35
N GLY A 168 15.45 23.53 2.10
CA GLY A 168 16.09 22.49 1.30
C GLY A 168 15.95 21.11 1.96
N TRP A 169 16.36 20.98 3.22
CA TRP A 169 16.24 19.73 3.96
C TRP A 169 14.80 19.42 4.37
N GLY A 170 13.96 20.43 4.58
CA GLY A 170 12.54 20.28 4.89
C GLY A 170 11.76 19.56 3.77
N ARG A 171 12.08 19.83 2.50
CA ARG A 171 11.52 19.10 1.36
C ARG A 171 11.91 17.63 1.32
N LEU A 172 13.10 17.29 1.79
CA LEU A 172 13.54 15.89 1.93
C LEU A 172 12.81 15.21 3.10
N ALA A 173 12.63 15.90 4.23
CA ALA A 173 11.94 15.39 5.41
C ALA A 173 10.45 15.04 5.18
N GLN A 174 9.83 15.61 4.13
CA GLN A 174 8.46 15.27 3.71
C GLN A 174 8.35 13.87 3.12
N ILE A 175 9.46 13.25 2.69
CA ILE A 175 9.44 11.87 2.22
C ILE A 175 9.24 10.95 3.44
N PRO A 176 8.25 10.04 3.40
CA PRO A 176 8.03 9.09 4.50
C PRO A 176 9.30 8.29 4.82
N GLY A 177 9.78 8.38 6.06
CA GLY A 177 11.00 7.69 6.52
C GLY A 177 12.33 8.42 6.28
N ALA A 178 12.33 9.55 5.57
CA ALA A 178 13.55 10.33 5.29
C ALA A 178 13.87 11.39 6.35
N ARG A 179 12.97 11.65 7.29
CA ARG A 179 13.09 12.74 8.27
C ARG A 179 14.39 12.70 9.07
N ALA A 180 14.75 11.54 9.63
CA ALA A 180 15.97 11.40 10.42
C ALA A 180 17.24 11.64 9.59
N LEU A 181 17.21 11.29 8.31
CA LEU A 181 18.30 11.53 7.37
C LEU A 181 18.43 13.03 7.05
N ALA A 182 17.32 13.71 6.77
CA ALA A 182 17.28 15.15 6.56
C ALA A 182 17.79 15.93 7.78
N GLU A 183 17.30 15.61 8.98
CA GLU A 183 17.73 16.24 10.24
C GLU A 183 19.22 15.99 10.54
N CYS A 184 19.74 14.81 10.17
CA CYS A 184 21.16 14.51 10.31
C CYS A 184 22.03 15.36 9.38
N LEU A 185 21.65 15.48 8.10
CA LEU A 185 22.34 16.30 7.12
C LEU A 185 22.26 17.79 7.45
N GLU A 186 21.08 18.28 7.83
CA GLU A 186 20.88 19.67 8.25
C GLU A 186 21.76 20.03 9.44
N ARG A 187 21.78 19.17 10.47
CA ARG A 187 22.64 19.37 11.65
C ARG A 187 24.11 19.39 11.25
N ALA A 188 24.55 18.44 10.45
CA ALA A 188 25.93 18.36 9.97
C ALA A 188 26.33 19.58 9.14
N ALA A 189 25.44 20.06 8.28
CA ALA A 189 25.67 21.24 7.45
C ALA A 189 25.76 22.52 8.29
N ARG A 190 24.94 22.63 9.35
CA ARG A 190 24.92 23.81 10.22
C ARG A 190 26.07 23.85 11.22
N THR A 191 26.47 22.72 11.78
CA THR A 191 27.45 22.67 12.88
C THR A 191 28.82 22.14 12.47
N GLY A 192 28.96 21.60 11.26
CA GLY A 192 30.18 20.91 10.83
C GLY A 192 30.44 19.59 11.56
N ALA A 193 29.49 19.08 12.34
CA ALA A 193 29.66 17.86 13.11
C ALA A 193 29.78 16.62 12.20
N PRO A 194 30.64 15.65 12.55
CA PRO A 194 30.80 14.43 11.76
C PRO A 194 29.49 13.64 11.69
N ALA A 195 29.04 13.34 10.47
CA ALA A 195 27.75 12.69 10.23
C ALA A 195 27.86 11.28 9.61
N ALA A 196 29.07 10.83 9.26
CA ALA A 196 29.28 9.52 8.64
C ALA A 196 28.77 8.36 9.52
N GLU A 197 29.14 8.34 10.79
CA GLU A 197 28.75 7.28 11.72
C GLU A 197 27.25 7.33 12.08
N PRO A 198 26.64 8.48 12.42
CA PRO A 198 25.18 8.59 12.52
C PRO A 198 24.43 8.14 11.26
N MET A 199 24.92 8.49 10.08
CA MET A 199 24.30 8.11 8.82
C MET A 199 24.38 6.60 8.57
N SER A 200 25.53 5.98 8.88
CA SER A 200 25.70 4.52 8.82
C SER A 200 24.74 3.78 9.76
N ARG A 201 24.54 4.30 10.99
CA ARG A 201 23.54 3.77 11.93
C ARG A 201 22.11 3.93 11.42
N LEU A 202 21.79 5.04 10.75
CA LEU A 202 20.48 5.20 10.11
C LEU A 202 20.30 4.18 8.97
N ALA A 203 21.33 3.95 8.16
CA ALA A 203 21.29 2.97 7.08
C ALA A 203 21.07 1.54 7.61
N SER A 204 21.80 1.13 8.66
CA SER A 204 21.60 -0.18 9.30
C SER A 204 20.19 -0.33 9.88
N GLY A 205 19.70 0.68 10.61
CA GLY A 205 18.34 0.69 11.16
C GLY A 205 17.26 0.54 10.10
N LEU A 206 17.40 1.23 8.95
CA LEU A 206 16.48 1.11 7.81
C LEU A 206 16.50 -0.30 7.18
N ARG A 207 17.68 -0.91 7.06
CA ARG A 207 17.83 -2.28 6.53
C ARG A 207 17.23 -3.31 7.49
N GLU A 208 17.45 -3.16 8.79
CA GLU A 208 16.84 -4.02 9.81
C GLU A 208 15.32 -3.90 9.82
N ASP A 209 14.79 -2.68 9.75
CA ASP A 209 13.35 -2.45 9.64
C ASP A 209 12.76 -3.16 8.41
N ARG A 210 13.47 -3.09 7.29
CA ARG A 210 13.06 -3.78 6.06
C ARG A 210 13.10 -5.29 6.25
N ALA A 211 14.14 -5.83 6.89
CA ALA A 211 14.25 -7.26 7.20
C ALA A 211 13.14 -7.73 8.14
N ARG A 212 12.85 -6.97 9.21
CA ARG A 212 11.73 -7.23 10.14
C ARG A 212 10.40 -7.28 9.40
N ARG A 213 10.11 -6.29 8.55
CA ARG A 213 8.87 -6.26 7.74
C ARG A 213 8.80 -7.41 6.74
N ALA A 214 9.92 -7.81 6.14
CA ALA A 214 9.97 -8.95 5.25
C ALA A 214 9.71 -10.28 6.00
N GLY A 215 10.34 -10.46 7.16
CA GLY A 215 10.14 -11.61 8.04
C GLY A 215 8.69 -11.75 8.49
N ALA A 216 8.07 -10.66 8.95
CA ALA A 216 6.66 -10.65 9.34
C ALA A 216 5.72 -11.03 8.17
N ARG A 217 6.04 -10.61 6.94
CA ARG A 217 5.27 -11.01 5.74
C ARG A 217 5.47 -12.49 5.40
N ALA A 218 6.69 -13.00 5.53
CA ALA A 218 6.99 -14.42 5.32
C ALA A 218 6.27 -15.31 6.32
N GLN A 219 6.26 -14.94 7.61
CA GLN A 219 5.52 -15.65 8.67
C GLN A 219 4.02 -15.67 8.40
N ARG A 220 3.43 -14.53 8.01
CA ARG A 220 2.01 -14.47 7.63
C ARG A 220 1.71 -15.34 6.41
N ALA A 221 2.60 -15.35 5.41
CA ALA A 221 2.45 -16.21 4.25
C ALA A 221 2.50 -17.69 4.65
N ALA A 222 3.42 -18.08 5.54
CA ALA A 222 3.51 -19.44 6.05
C ALA A 222 2.20 -19.88 6.73
N VAL A 223 1.63 -19.05 7.60
CA VAL A 223 0.33 -19.33 8.24
C VAL A 223 -0.79 -19.45 7.20
N LEU A 224 -0.84 -18.56 6.21
CA LEU A 224 -1.88 -18.60 5.17
C LEU A 224 -1.76 -19.83 4.26
N VAL A 225 -0.56 -20.36 4.06
CA VAL A 225 -0.33 -21.58 3.27
C VAL A 225 -0.73 -22.83 4.04
N THR A 226 -0.44 -22.90 5.35
CA THR A 226 -0.75 -24.09 6.18
C THR A 226 -2.18 -24.11 6.71
N ALA A 227 -2.81 -22.95 6.92
CA ALA A 227 -4.18 -22.82 7.41
C ALA A 227 -5.22 -23.67 6.66
N PRO A 228 -5.30 -23.66 5.31
CA PRO A 228 -6.30 -24.47 4.60
C PRO A 228 -6.07 -25.98 4.77
N VAL A 229 -4.81 -26.42 4.88
CA VAL A 229 -4.50 -27.85 5.11
C VAL A 229 -4.97 -28.28 6.49
N GLY A 230 -4.68 -27.49 7.54
CA GLY A 230 -5.15 -27.75 8.89
C GLY A 230 -6.68 -27.72 8.99
N LEU A 231 -7.33 -26.78 8.31
CA LEU A 231 -8.79 -26.67 8.26
C LEU A 231 -9.44 -27.88 7.58
N CYS A 232 -8.83 -28.46 6.56
CA CYS A 232 -9.32 -29.68 5.91
C CYS A 232 -9.06 -30.95 6.74
N PHE A 233 -7.96 -30.99 7.50
CA PHE A 233 -7.62 -32.16 8.31
C PHE A 233 -8.47 -32.28 9.58
N LEU A 234 -8.83 -31.14 10.20
CA LEU A 234 -9.64 -31.10 11.42
C LEU A 234 -10.98 -31.88 11.32
N PRO A 235 -11.86 -31.65 10.31
CA PRO A 235 -13.11 -32.38 10.20
C PRO A 235 -12.89 -33.87 9.94
N ALA A 236 -11.92 -34.22 9.08
CA ALA A 236 -11.60 -35.61 8.78
C ALA A 236 -11.14 -36.38 10.04
N PHE A 237 -10.22 -35.79 10.81
CA PHE A 237 -9.73 -36.37 12.07
C PHE A 237 -10.84 -36.54 13.11
N LEU A 238 -11.76 -35.56 13.21
CA LEU A 238 -12.88 -35.64 14.15
C LEU A 238 -13.84 -36.78 13.79
N SER A 239 -14.18 -36.92 12.49
CA SER A 239 -15.10 -37.96 12.01
C SER A 239 -14.52 -39.37 12.06
N ILE A 240 -13.23 -39.54 11.74
CA ILE A 240 -12.60 -40.86 11.61
C ILE A 240 -11.91 -41.29 12.91
N GLY A 241 -11.27 -40.36 13.62
CA GLY A 241 -10.48 -40.66 14.82
C GLY A 241 -11.27 -40.50 16.12
N VAL A 242 -11.82 -39.30 16.36
CA VAL A 242 -12.37 -38.95 17.69
C VAL A 242 -13.77 -39.50 17.91
N ALA A 243 -14.68 -39.33 16.95
CA ALA A 243 -16.08 -39.71 17.11
C ALA A 243 -16.29 -41.19 17.47
N PRO A 244 -15.64 -42.18 16.81
CA PRO A 244 -15.84 -43.59 17.16
C PRO A 244 -15.37 -43.93 18.58
N VAL A 245 -14.28 -43.32 19.04
CA VAL A 245 -13.70 -43.56 20.37
C VAL A 245 -14.63 -43.02 21.45
N VAL A 246 -15.18 -41.81 21.27
CA VAL A 246 -16.15 -41.22 22.21
C VAL A 246 -17.42 -42.04 22.27
N ILE A 247 -17.93 -42.51 21.13
CA ILE A 247 -19.12 -43.38 21.08
C ILE A 247 -18.83 -44.68 21.85
N GLY A 248 -17.68 -45.32 21.63
CA GLY A 248 -17.28 -46.54 22.33
C GLY A 248 -17.22 -46.39 23.85
N MET A 249 -16.59 -45.31 24.34
CA MET A 249 -16.51 -45.02 25.78
C MET A 249 -17.88 -44.72 26.38
N ALA A 250 -18.71 -43.92 25.69
CA ALA A 250 -20.05 -43.60 26.15
C ALA A 250 -20.95 -44.84 26.23
N SER A 251 -20.87 -45.73 25.22
CA SER A 251 -21.60 -46.99 25.24
C SER A 251 -21.17 -47.88 26.40
N GLY A 252 -19.86 -48.01 26.67
CA GLY A 252 -19.34 -48.83 27.77
C GLY A 252 -19.80 -48.38 29.16
N LEU A 253 -19.89 -47.06 29.37
CA LEU A 253 -20.38 -46.47 30.63
C LEU A 253 -21.90 -46.60 30.80
N LEU A 254 -22.67 -46.51 29.71
CA LEU A 254 -24.13 -46.68 29.73
C LEU A 254 -24.55 -48.15 29.81
N SER A 255 -23.70 -49.09 29.38
CA SER A 255 -23.95 -50.53 29.40
C SER A 255 -23.56 -51.23 30.69
N ASN A 256 -22.96 -50.53 31.66
CA ASN A 256 -22.60 -51.08 32.96
C ASN A 256 -23.62 -50.58 34.02
N PRO A 257 -24.68 -51.35 34.35
CA PRO A 257 -25.53 -51.07 35.51
C PRO A 257 -24.78 -51.22 36.84
#